data_AF-A0A1M5RMD4-F1
#
_entry.id   AF-A0A1M5RMD4-F1
#
_cell.length_a   1.000
_cell.length_b   1.000
_cell.length_c   1.000
_cell.angle_alpha   90.00
_cell.angle_beta   90.00
_cell.angle_gamma   90.00
#
_symmetry.space_group_name_H-M   'P 1'
#
loop_
_entity.id
_entity.type
_entity.pdbx_description
1 polymer ?
#
loop_
_entity_poly.entity_id
_entity_poly.type
_entity_poly.pdbx_seq_one_letter_code
_entity_poly.pdbx_strand_id
1 'polypeptide(L)' 'MAAGDASVDWLARRSRATQLILGGGGALLVGYQAIRLAGRDPDSELAYVGGALFIFGQLVGFTGLTLLAYRLLTE' A
#
# COMPACT_ATOMS: atom_id res chain seq x y z
N MET A 1 1.24 14.68 -16.50
CA MET A 1 1.63 15.26 -15.19
C MET A 1 0.40 15.67 -14.38
N ALA A 2 -0.55 16.45 -14.91
CA ALA A 2 -1.74 16.93 -14.19
C ALA A 2 -2.62 15.89 -13.44
N ALA A 3 -2.73 14.64 -13.91
CA ALA A 3 -3.59 13.63 -13.28
C ALA A 3 -3.00 13.00 -12.00
N GLY A 4 -1.67 12.92 -11.92
CA GLY A 4 -0.97 12.40 -10.74
C GLY A 4 -1.12 13.36 -9.56
N ASP A 5 -0.89 14.64 -9.82
CA ASP A 5 -1.01 15.72 -8.83
C ASP A 5 -2.43 15.81 -8.27
N ALA A 6 -3.45 15.74 -9.13
CA ALA A 6 -4.85 15.74 -8.70
C ALA A 6 -5.21 14.54 -7.80
N SER A 7 -4.61 13.37 -8.06
CA SER A 7 -4.84 12.15 -7.27
C SER A 7 -4.15 12.23 -5.90
N VAL A 8 -2.93 12.79 -5.86
CA VAL A 8 -2.20 13.04 -4.61
C VAL A 8 -2.93 14.07 -3.77
N ASP A 9 -3.36 15.17 -4.37
CA ASP A 9 -4.13 16.22 -3.69
C ASP A 9 -5.47 15.70 -3.16
N TRP A 10 -6.14 14.85 -3.93
CA TRP A 10 -7.35 14.17 -3.48
C TRP A 10 -7.09 13.29 -2.26
N LEU A 11 -6.01 12.49 -2.28
CA LEU A 11 -5.63 11.59 -1.20
C LEU A 11 -5.19 12.35 0.06
N ALA A 12 -4.48 13.45 -0.12
CA ALA A 12 -4.02 14.32 0.96
C ALA A 12 -5.19 14.90 1.78
N ARG A 13 -6.37 15.08 1.16
CA ARG A 13 -7.59 15.52 1.84
C ARG A 13 -8.39 14.41 2.51
N ARG A 14 -7.96 13.14 2.42
CA ARG A 14 -8.65 12.01 3.05
C ARG A 14 -8.22 11.79 4.49
N SER A 15 -9.01 11.01 5.23
CA SER A 15 -8.68 10.61 6.59
C SER A 15 -7.36 9.82 6.62
N ARG A 16 -6.62 9.89 7.74
CA ARG A 16 -5.39 9.10 7.93
C ARG A 16 -5.62 7.61 7.71
N ALA A 17 -6.75 7.08 8.18
CA ALA A 17 -7.11 5.68 7.96
C ALA A 17 -7.24 5.35 6.46
N THR A 18 -7.93 6.21 5.69
CA THR A 18 -8.05 6.05 4.23
C THR A 18 -6.70 6.15 3.53
N GLN A 19 -5.84 7.08 3.93
CA GLN A 19 -4.50 7.24 3.37
C GLN A 19 -3.65 5.98 3.58
N LEU A 20 -3.69 5.41 4.79
CA LEU A 20 -2.98 4.18 5.12
C LEU A 20 -3.54 2.97 4.37
N ILE A 21 -4.86 2.83 4.29
CA ILE A 21 -5.50 1.73 3.55
C ILE A 21 -5.12 1.78 2.07
N LEU A 22 -5.24 2.95 1.44
CA LEU A 22 -4.97 3.09 0.01
C LEU A 22 -3.46 3.06 -0.31
N GLY A 23 -2.64 3.70 0.53
CA GLY A 23 -1.18 3.66 0.38
C GLY A 23 -0.62 2.24 0.59
N GLY A 24 -1.10 1.55 1.62
CA GLY A 24 -0.74 0.15 1.88
C GLY A 24 -1.24 -0.78 0.78
N GLY A 25 -2.47 -0.62 0.32
CA GLY A 25 -3.01 -1.36 -0.83
C GLY A 25 -2.24 -1.12 -2.13
N GLY A 26 -1.82 0.11 -2.39
CA GLY A 26 -0.96 0.45 -3.53
C GLY A 26 0.40 -0.25 -3.46
N ALA A 27 1.07 -0.19 -2.31
CA ALA A 27 2.34 -0.89 -2.10
C ALA A 27 2.18 -2.42 -2.27
N LEU A 28 1.09 -3.01 -1.77
CA LEU A 28 0.77 -4.42 -1.98
C LEU A 28 0.67 -4.79 -3.46
N LEU A 29 -0.09 -4.02 -4.23
CA LEU A 29 -0.27 -4.27 -5.66
C LEU A 29 1.04 -4.14 -6.42
N VAL A 30 1.83 -3.10 -6.14
CA VAL A 30 3.14 -2.92 -6.77
C VAL A 30 4.10 -4.04 -6.38
N GLY A 31 4.13 -4.44 -5.11
CA GLY A 31 4.96 -5.54 -4.61
C GLY A 31 4.61 -6.88 -5.26
N TYR A 32 3.31 -7.18 -5.37
CA TYR A 32 2.84 -8.37 -6.08
C TYR A 32 3.27 -8.39 -7.55
N GLN A 33 3.15 -7.25 -8.25
CA GLN A 33 3.56 -7.15 -9.64
C GLN A 33 5.07 -7.30 -9.81
N ALA A 34 5.88 -6.78 -8.88
CA ALA A 34 7.33 -6.97 -8.88
C ALA A 34 7.71 -8.44 -8.68
N ILE A 35 7.10 -9.14 -7.70
CA ILE A 35 7.30 -10.59 -7.51
C ILE A 35 6.92 -11.36 -8.79
N ARG A 36 5.75 -11.04 -9.36
CA ARG A 36 5.27 -11.69 -10.58
C ARG A 36 6.21 -11.49 -11.77
N LEU A 37 6.79 -10.30 -11.91
CA LEU A 37 7.74 -9.97 -12.98
C LEU A 37 9.10 -10.64 -12.78
N ALA A 38 9.54 -10.84 -11.53
CA ALA A 38 10.76 -11.60 -11.22
C ALA A 38 10.65 -13.08 -11.64
N GLY A 39 9.42 -13.60 -11.78
CA GLY A 39 9.16 -14.91 -12.37
C GLY A 39 9.55 -16.05 -11.43
N ARG A 40 10.32 -17.02 -11.94
CA ARG A 40 10.75 -18.20 -11.18
C ARG A 40 12.16 -18.08 -10.61
N ASP A 41 12.81 -16.94 -10.74
CA ASP A 41 14.13 -16.71 -10.16
C ASP A 41 13.97 -16.20 -8.72
N PRO A 42 14.17 -17.07 -7.71
CA PRO A 42 13.99 -16.68 -6.31
C PRO A 42 15.12 -15.78 -5.80
N ASP A 43 16.25 -15.71 -6.52
CA ASP A 43 17.40 -14.90 -6.14
C ASP A 43 17.39 -13.51 -6.82
N SER A 44 16.35 -13.22 -7.60
CA SER A 44 16.15 -11.91 -8.23
C SER A 44 15.96 -10.81 -7.18
N GLU A 45 16.76 -9.75 -7.25
CA GLU A 45 16.58 -8.54 -6.43
C GLU A 45 15.16 -7.97 -6.53
N LEU A 46 14.53 -8.11 -7.71
CA LEU A 46 13.16 -7.65 -7.95
C LEU A 46 12.15 -8.46 -7.11
N ALA A 47 12.37 -9.76 -6.92
CA ALA A 47 11.55 -10.60 -6.05
C ALA A 47 11.68 -10.17 -4.59
N TYR A 48 12.90 -9.86 -4.13
CA TYR A 48 13.15 -9.38 -2.77
C TYR A 48 12.51 -8.01 -2.51
N VAL A 49 12.71 -7.05 -3.42
CA VAL A 49 12.09 -5.72 -3.32
C VAL A 49 10.57 -5.83 -3.39
N GLY A 50 10.04 -6.67 -4.28
CA GLY A 50 8.61 -6.92 -4.40
C GLY A 50 8.02 -7.54 -3.12
N GLY A 51 8.70 -8.53 -2.54
CA GLY A 51 8.34 -9.15 -1.26
C GLY A 51 8.36 -8.17 -0.10
N ALA A 52 9.41 -7.37 0.02
CA ALA A 52 9.52 -6.33 1.04
C ALA A 52 8.38 -5.30 0.92
N LEU A 53 8.10 -4.84 -0.29
CA LEU A 53 7.02 -3.88 -0.55
C LEU A 53 5.63 -4.49 -0.28
N PHE A 54 5.45 -5.77 -0.60
CA PHE A 54 4.22 -6.51 -0.31
C PHE A 54 3.98 -6.60 1.20
N ILE A 55 4.99 -7.00 1.99
CA ILE A 55 4.89 -7.07 3.46
C ILE A 55 4.64 -5.68 4.05
N PHE A 56 5.40 -4.68 3.59
CA PHE A 56 5.24 -3.30 4.05
C PHE A 56 3.82 -2.77 3.78
N GLY A 57 3.30 -2.98 2.55
CA GLY A 57 1.95 -2.59 2.18
C GLY A 57 0.87 -3.24 3.05
N GLN A 58 1.06 -4.52 3.41
CA GLN A 58 0.22 -5.24 4.36
C GLN A 58 0.19 -4.54 5.73
N LEU A 59 1.36 -4.27 6.31
CA LEU A 59 1.47 -3.61 7.63
C LEU A 59 0.79 -2.24 7.63
N VAL A 60 1.04 -1.43 6.59
CA VAL A 60 0.45 -0.10 6.45
C VAL A 60 -1.08 -0.20 6.28
N GLY A 61 -1.55 -1.10 5.42
CA GLY A 61 -2.97 -1.31 5.17
C GLY A 61 -3.72 -1.78 6.42
N PHE A 62 -3.18 -2.77 7.14
CA PHE A 62 -3.74 -3.26 8.40
C PHE A 62 -3.74 -2.18 9.49
N THR A 63 -2.71 -1.35 9.56
CA THR A 63 -2.69 -0.21 10.48
C THR A 63 -3.85 0.75 10.18
N GLY A 64 -4.08 1.05 8.89
CA GLY A 64 -5.20 1.88 8.46
C GLY A 64 -6.57 1.27 8.82
N LEU A 65 -6.75 -0.03 8.61
CA LEU A 65 -7.96 -0.77 9.01
C LEU A 65 -8.18 -0.76 10.52
N THR A 66 -7.10 -0.93 11.30
CA THR A 66 -7.15 -0.93 12.77
C THR A 66 -7.56 0.45 13.29
N LEU A 67 -7.00 1.52 12.73
CA LEU A 67 -7.39 2.89 13.07
C LEU A 67 -8.84 3.20 12.71
N LEU A 68 -9.31 2.71 11.56
CA LEU A 68 -10.71 2.84 11.18
C LEU A 68 -11.63 2.10 12.16
N ALA A 69 -11.31 0.84 12.48
CA ALA A 69 -12.07 0.03 13.42
C ALA A 69 -12.10 0.67 14.82
N TYR A 70 -10.97 1.15 15.31
CA TYR A 70 -10.88 1.86 16.58
C TYR A 70 -11.84 3.05 16.61
N ARG A 71 -11.83 3.89 15.57
CA ARG A 71 -12.73 5.04 15.47
C ARG A 71 -14.20 4.63 15.51
N LEU A 72 -14.58 3.64 14.71
CA LEU A 72 -15.97 3.15 14.65
C LEU A 72 -16.47 2.54 15.96
N LEU A 73 -15.56 2.14 16.86
CA LEU A 73 -15.91 1.58 18.16
C LEU A 73 -15.95 2.63 19.27
N THR A 74 -15.25 3.76 19.09
CA THR A 74 -15.14 4.83 20.09
C THR A 74 -15.98 6.07 19.79
N GLU A 75 -16.32 6.28 18.52
CA GLU A 75 -17.19 7.35 18.01
C GLU A 75 -18.60 6.81 17.75
#